data_AF-A0A1G9ZDC1-F1
#
_entry.id   AF-A0A1G9ZDC1-F1
#
_cell.length_a   1.000
_cell.length_b   1.000
_cell.length_c   1.000
_cell.angle_alpha   90.00
_cell.angle_beta   90.00
_cell.angle_gamma   90.00
#
_symmetry.space_group_name_H-M   'P 1'
#
loop_
_entity.id
_entity.type
_entity.pdbx_description
1 polymer ?
#
loop_
_entity_poly.entity_id
_entity_poly.type
_entity_poly.pdbx_seq_one_letter_code
_entity_poly.pdbx_strand_id
1 'polypeptide(L)'
;MKFILYTLLTIVILYCIAAGAAYIFNFQLINAVFITGLLGCFFTYGGSVSVLGEGAASAGSLGNYVPGKIGNSFIGSISPFFFGAFITVLSTMLLLL
;
A
#
# COMPACT_ATOMS: atom_id res chain seq x y z
N MET A 1 -5.86 12.68 14.59
CA MET A 1 -4.38 12.57 14.51
C MET A 1 -3.87 11.23 13.97
N LYS A 2 -4.39 10.07 14.42
CA LYS A 2 -3.91 8.75 13.94
C LYS A 2 -3.94 8.58 12.42
N PHE A 3 -4.97 9.10 11.74
CA PHE A 3 -5.10 9.03 10.28
C PHE A 3 -3.93 9.68 9.52
N ILE A 4 -3.59 10.92 9.86
CA ILE A 4 -2.49 11.69 9.24
C ILE A 4 -1.15 10.99 9.45
N LEU A 5 -0.92 10.46 10.66
CA LEU A 5 0.30 9.73 10.97
C LEU A 5 0.46 8.49 10.08
N TYR A 6 -0.59 7.69 9.92
CA TYR A 6 -0.55 6.51 9.05
C TYR A 6 -0.37 6.89 7.57
N THR A 7 -0.99 7.97 7.10
CA THR A 7 -0.77 8.47 5.74
C THR A 7 0.69 8.87 5.50
N LEU A 8 1.28 9.65 6.40
CA LEU A 8 2.67 10.10 6.27
C LEU A 8 3.65 8.92 6.34
N LEU A 9 3.43 7.99 7.26
CA LEU A 9 4.21 6.76 7.36
C LEU A 9 4.14 5.93 6.08
N THR A 10 2.96 5.83 5.46
CA THR A 10 2.78 5.09 4.20
C THR A 10 3.57 5.72 3.06
N ILE A 11 3.56 7.04 2.96
CA ILE A 11 4.33 7.77 1.94
C ILE A 11 5.83 7.49 2.11
N VAL A 12 6.36 7.60 3.34
CA VAL A 12 7.78 7.34 3.62
C VAL A 12 8.16 5.90 3.23
N ILE A 13 7.34 4.91 3.61
CA ILE A 13 7.61 3.51 3.29
C ILE A 13 7.60 3.27 1.78
N LEU A 14 6.61 3.81 1.05
CA LEU A 14 6.54 3.69 -0.41
C LEU A 14 7.75 4.31 -1.10
N TYR A 15 8.20 5.48 -0.64
CA TYR A 15 9.42 6.12 -1.16
C TYR A 15 10.68 5.30 -0.86
N CYS A 16 10.80 4.69 0.31
CA CYS A 16 11.93 3.80 0.62
C CYS A 16 11.95 2.56 -0.30
N ILE A 17 10.80 1.93 -0.54
CA ILE A 17 10.69 0.79 -1.46
C ILE A 17 11.04 1.21 -2.89
N ALA A 18 10.50 2.34 -3.34
CA ALA A 18 10.79 2.87 -4.67
C ALA A 18 12.27 3.24 -4.87
N ALA A 19 12.90 3.84 -3.86
CA ALA A 19 14.34 4.16 -3.89
C ALA A 19 15.19 2.88 -3.94
N GLY A 20 14.83 1.85 -3.16
CA GLY A 20 15.49 0.55 -3.22
C GLY A 20 15.36 -0.12 -4.59
N ALA A 21 14.15 -0.10 -5.17
CA ALA A 21 13.91 -0.62 -6.51
C ALA A 21 14.67 0.17 -7.58
N ALA A 22 14.70 1.50 -7.51
CA ALA A 22 15.45 2.34 -8.43
C ALA A 22 16.96 2.04 -8.38
N TYR A 23 17.52 1.86 -7.18
CA TYR A 23 18.94 1.55 -6.99
C TYR A 23 19.33 0.17 -7.56
N ILE A 24 18.52 -0.86 -7.32
CA ILE A 24 18.81 -2.23 -7.77
C ILE A 24 18.66 -2.37 -9.29
N PHE A 25 17.60 -1.78 -9.86
CA PHE A 25 17.25 -1.99 -11.26
C PHE A 25 17.75 -0.88 -12.20
N ASN A 26 18.50 0.11 -11.69
CA ASN A 26 18.95 1.29 -12.46
C ASN A 26 17.82 2.01 -13.21
N PHE A 27 16.59 1.96 -12.67
CA PHE A 27 15.45 2.67 -13.24
C PHE A 27 15.45 4.13 -12.80
N GLN A 28 14.89 5.01 -13.64
CA GLN A 28 14.57 6.37 -13.21
C GLN A 28 13.65 6.31 -11.99
N LEU A 29 14.05 7.02 -10.92
CA LEU A 29 13.34 7.02 -9.64
C LEU A 29 11.87 7.40 -9.79
N ILE A 30 11.54 8.30 -10.72
CA ILE A 30 10.18 8.70 -11.04
C ILE A 30 9.32 7.51 -11.50
N ASN A 31 9.85 6.66 -12.39
CA ASN A 31 9.14 5.49 -12.90
C ASN A 31 8.93 4.44 -11.80
N ALA A 32 9.93 4.25 -10.92
CA ALA A 32 9.82 3.35 -9.78
C ALA A 32 8.77 3.82 -8.77
N VAL A 33 8.75 5.11 -8.43
CA VAL A 33 7.75 5.71 -7.53
C VAL A 33 6.33 5.62 -8.14
N PHE A 34 6.21 5.79 -9.46
CA PHE A 34 4.91 5.70 -10.13
C PHE A 34 4.33 4.28 -10.06
N ILE A 35 5.12 3.27 -10.43
CA ILE A 35 4.69 1.87 -10.42
C ILE A 35 4.36 1.41 -9.00
N THR A 36 5.23 1.71 -8.03
CA THR A 36 5.02 1.33 -6.63
C THR A 36 3.81 2.04 -6.01
N GLY A 37 3.60 3.32 -6.31
CA GLY A 37 2.40 4.05 -5.89
C GLY A 37 1.12 3.49 -6.51
N LEU A 38 1.15 3.14 -7.79
CA LEU A 38 -0.01 2.57 -8.50
C LEU A 38 -0.36 1.18 -7.95
N LEU A 39 0.63 0.31 -7.74
CA LEU A 39 0.44 -0.97 -7.06
C LEU A 39 -0.09 -0.76 -5.63
N GLY A 40 0.47 0.20 -4.89
CA GLY A 40 -0.01 0.60 -3.58
C GLY A 40 -1.50 0.97 -3.61
N CYS A 41 -1.92 1.80 -4.57
CA CYS A 41 -3.33 2.14 -4.75
C CYS A 41 -4.19 0.89 -4.99
N PHE A 42 -3.78 -0.05 -5.84
CA PHE A 42 -4.54 -1.28 -6.08
C PHE A 42 -4.71 -2.14 -4.83
N PHE A 43 -3.62 -2.40 -4.10
CA PHE A 43 -3.67 -3.22 -2.89
C PHE A 43 -4.45 -2.57 -1.75
N THR A 44 -4.55 -1.24 -1.77
CA THR A 44 -5.11 -0.48 -0.65
C THR A 44 -6.51 0.07 -0.90
N TYR A 45 -6.90 0.23 -2.16
CA TYR A 45 -8.27 0.53 -2.61
C TYR A 45 -9.15 -0.71 -2.59
N GLY A 46 -8.58 -1.85 -3.00
CA GLY A 46 -9.23 -3.15 -3.03
C GLY A 46 -9.44 -3.77 -1.65
N GLY A 47 -9.80 -2.96 -0.64
CA GLY A 47 -9.96 -3.28 0.79
C GLY A 47 -10.86 -4.46 1.15
N SER A 48 -10.53 -5.65 0.68
CA SER A 48 -10.85 -6.90 1.33
C SER A 48 -9.77 -7.06 2.38
N VAL A 49 -10.19 -7.51 3.55
CA VAL A 49 -9.29 -7.98 4.60
C VAL A 49 -8.16 -8.77 3.93
N SER A 50 -6.93 -8.35 4.19
CA SER A 50 -5.71 -8.81 3.53
C SER A 50 -5.74 -10.32 3.30
N VAL A 51 -6.12 -10.77 2.09
CA VAL A 51 -6.16 -12.19 1.75
C VAL A 51 -4.75 -12.80 1.90
N LEU A 52 -3.72 -11.98 1.67
CA LEU A 52 -2.32 -12.30 1.93
C LEU A 52 -1.97 -12.33 3.43
N GLY A 53 -2.51 -11.43 4.24
CA GLY A 53 -2.29 -11.37 5.68
C GLY A 53 -2.99 -12.50 6.44
N GLU A 54 -4.20 -12.87 6.00
CA GLU A 54 -4.91 -14.07 6.48
C GLU A 54 -4.23 -15.35 5.96
N GLY A 55 -3.70 -15.34 4.73
CA GLY A 55 -2.85 -16.41 4.20
C GLY A 55 -1.57 -16.63 5.03
N ALA A 56 -0.88 -15.55 5.41
CA ALA A 56 0.29 -15.63 6.28
C ALA A 56 -0.09 -16.04 7.71
N ALA A 57 -1.21 -15.55 8.25
CA ALA A 57 -1.69 -15.91 9.58
C ALA A 57 -2.17 -17.37 9.66
N SER A 58 -2.80 -17.89 8.61
CA SER A 58 -3.21 -19.30 8.51
C SER A 58 -2.00 -20.23 8.35
N ALA A 59 -1.01 -19.85 7.53
CA ALA A 59 0.24 -20.60 7.42
C ALA A 59 1.02 -20.63 8.74
N GLY A 60 1.10 -19.50 9.44
CA GLY A 60 1.77 -19.39 10.74
C GLY A 60 1.04 -20.08 11.89
N SER A 61 -0.28 -20.29 11.77
CA SER A 61 -1.11 -20.96 12.78
C SER A 61 -1.38 -22.44 12.47
N LEU A 62 -0.69 -23.03 11.47
CA LEU A 62 -0.92 -24.41 11.02
C LEU A 62 -2.40 -24.72 10.72
N GLY A 63 -3.12 -23.74 10.16
CA GLY A 63 -4.53 -23.89 9.80
C GLY A 63 -5.53 -23.63 10.94
N ASN A 64 -5.09 -23.22 12.13
CA ASN A 64 -5.98 -22.91 13.27
C ASN A 64 -6.45 -21.44 13.31
N TYR A 65 -6.15 -20.65 12.29
CA TYR A 65 -6.62 -19.27 12.18
C TYR A 65 -8.12 -19.23 11.82
N VAL A 66 -8.94 -18.81 12.78
CA VAL A 66 -10.36 -18.50 12.54
C VAL A 66 -10.46 -17.03 12.15
N PRO A 67 -10.84 -16.71 10.90
CA PRO A 67 -10.97 -15.32 10.46
C PRO A 67 -12.04 -14.61 11.28
N GLY A 68 -11.63 -13.57 12.02
CA GLY A 68 -12.43 -12.97 13.08
C GLY A 68 -13.63 -12.15 12.62
N LYS A 69 -13.80 -11.86 11.33
CA LYS A 69 -14.95 -11.07 10.82
C LYS A 69 -15.31 -11.44 9.37
N ILE A 70 -16.36 -12.23 9.20
CA ILE A 70 -17.16 -12.25 7.97
C ILE A 70 -17.97 -10.96 7.97
N GLY A 71 -17.36 -9.88 7.50
CA GLY A 71 -18.02 -8.62 7.23
C GLY A 71 -17.56 -8.15 5.87
N ASN A 72 -18.41 -8.31 4.85
CA ASN A 72 -18.30 -7.65 3.56
C ASN A 72 -18.36 -6.12 3.75
N SER A 73 -17.33 -5.53 4.33
CA SER A 73 -17.20 -4.07 4.45
C SER A 73 -16.27 -3.59 3.34
N PHE A 74 -16.71 -3.74 2.10
CA PHE A 74 -16.18 -2.94 1.02
C PHE A 74 -16.99 -1.66 0.87
N ILE A 75 -16.25 -0.56 0.77
CA ILE A 75 -16.64 0.77 0.30
C ILE A 75 -17.40 1.61 1.33
N GLY A 76 -16.65 2.48 2.03
CA GLY A 76 -17.23 3.56 2.82
C GLY A 76 -16.21 4.54 3.42
N SER A 77 -14.97 4.13 3.65
CA SER A 77 -13.92 5.05 4.11
C SER A 77 -12.63 4.83 3.35
N ILE A 78 -12.23 5.85 2.60
CA ILE A 78 -10.89 6.00 2.05
C ILE A 78 -9.88 5.71 3.18
N SER A 79 -9.09 4.65 3.00
CA SER A 79 -8.08 4.29 3.99
C SER A 79 -6.93 5.31 3.96
N PRO A 80 -6.29 5.62 5.12
CA PRO A 80 -5.15 6.54 5.16
C PRO A 80 -3.98 6.06 4.30
N PHE A 81 -3.88 4.73 4.12
CA PHE A 81 -2.91 4.07 3.28
C PHE A 81 -3.19 4.30 1.79
N PHE A 82 -4.46 4.24 1.36
CA PHE A 82 -4.85 4.55 -0.03
C PHE A 82 -4.56 6.02 -0.34
N PHE A 83 -4.87 6.92 0.61
CA PHE A 83 -4.56 8.33 0.45
C PHE A 83 -3.05 8.58 0.34
N GLY A 84 -2.25 7.86 1.12
CA GLY A 84 -0.79 7.88 1.00
C GLY A 84 -0.31 7.42 -0.36
N ALA A 85 -0.76 6.25 -0.83
CA ALA A 85 -0.41 5.74 -2.15
C ALA A 85 -0.83 6.68 -3.29
N PHE A 86 -2.03 7.26 -3.19
CA PHE A 86 -2.55 8.21 -4.18
C PHE A 86 -1.72 9.50 -4.24
N ILE A 87 -1.34 10.07 -3.10
CA ILE A 87 -0.42 11.22 -3.04
C ILE A 87 0.94 10.85 -3.65
N THR A 88 1.42 9.63 -3.41
CA THR A 88 2.71 9.15 -3.94
C THR A 88 2.67 9.11 -5.48
N VAL A 89 1.58 8.60 -6.07
CA VAL A 89 1.35 8.64 -7.52
C VAL A 89 1.25 10.08 -8.02
N LEU A 90 0.47 10.92 -7.35
CA LEU A 90 0.26 12.31 -7.76
C LEU A 90 1.56 13.12 -7.75
N SER A 91 2.47 12.84 -6.80
CA SER A 91 3.80 13.46 -6.75
C SER A 91 4.65 13.14 -7.99
N THR A 92 4.49 11.96 -8.59
CA THR A 92 5.25 11.61 -9.80
C THR A 92 4.75 12.36 -11.04
N MET A 93 3.45 12.65 -11.12
CA MET A 93 2.88 13.46 -12.20
C MET A 93 3.34 14.92 -12.10
N LEU A 94 3.53 15.44 -10.89
CA LEU A 94 4.09 16.77 -10.64
C LEU A 94 5.59 16.87 -10.95
N LEU A 95 6.35 15.80 -10.72
CA LEU A 95 7.79 15.74 -11.01
C LEU A 95 8.14 15.46 -12.49
N LEU A 96 7.16 14.99 -13.27
CA LEU A 96 7.29 14.72 -14.71
C LEU A 96 6.98 15.94 -15.60
N LEU A 97 6.47 17.03 -15.01
CA LEU A 97 6.11 18.28 -15.67
C LEU A 97 7.27 19.28 -15.57
#